data_AF-A0A949AKW9-F1
#
_entry.id   AF-A0A949AKW9-F1
#
_cell.length_a   1.000
_cell.length_b   1.000
_cell.length_c   1.000
_cell.angle_alpha   90.00
_cell.angle_beta   90.00
_cell.angle_gamma   90.00
#
_symmetry.space_group_name_H-M   'P 1'
#
loop_
_entity.id
_entity.type
_entity.pdbx_description
1 polymer ?
#
loop_
_entity_poly.entity_id
_entity_poly.type
_entity_poly.pdbx_seq_one_letter_code
_entity_poly.pdbx_strand_id
1 'polypeptide(L)'
;MKDISKPIRLAEHAKEKLSIRGANEAEIKEAIRTTQWKPAELGRLECRKEFAFKKIWNEKFYEYRTVRPIFVEEKDRIFVITVYVYYY
;
A
#
# COMPACT_ATOMS: atom_id res chain seq x y z
N MET A 1 14.11 2.46 -13.92
CA MET A 1 13.43 1.17 -14.18
C MET A 1 12.96 0.62 -12.85
N LYS A 2 11.73 0.13 -12.77
CA LYS A 2 11.16 -0.46 -11.54
C LYS A 2 11.95 -1.71 -11.15
N ASP A 3 12.74 -1.63 -10.09
CA ASP A 3 13.45 -2.81 -9.56
C ASP A 3 12.56 -3.53 -8.54
N ILE A 4 11.89 -4.57 -9.03
CA ILE A 4 11.04 -5.44 -8.21
C ILE A 4 11.83 -6.40 -7.33
N SER A 5 13.16 -6.37 -7.25
CA SER A 5 13.90 -7.22 -6.30
C SER A 5 14.12 -6.52 -4.95
N LYS A 6 14.15 -5.18 -4.95
CA LYS A 6 14.47 -4.36 -3.79
C LYS A 6 13.63 -4.67 -2.55
N PRO A 7 14.23 -4.83 -1.36
CA PRO A 7 13.49 -5.02 -0.12
C PRO A 7 12.50 -3.88 0.10
N ILE A 8 11.28 -4.23 0.51
CA ILE A 8 10.24 -3.27 0.87
C ILE A 8 10.26 -3.11 2.38
N ARG A 9 10.47 -1.88 2.85
CA ARG A 9 10.48 -1.52 4.27
C ARG A 9 9.40 -0.48 4.52
N LEU A 10 8.74 -0.58 5.67
CA LEU A 10 7.69 0.34 6.07
C LEU A 10 8.20 1.21 7.20
N ALA A 11 7.88 2.50 7.14
CA ALA A 11 8.04 3.40 8.28
C ALA A 11 7.27 2.85 9.49
N GLU A 12 7.79 3.07 10.69
CA GLU A 12 7.21 2.53 11.93
C GLU A 12 5.75 2.95 12.12
N HIS A 13 5.46 4.25 11.96
CA HIS A 13 4.10 4.78 12.00
C HIS A 13 3.17 4.20 10.91
N ALA A 14 3.72 3.74 9.78
CA ALA A 14 2.92 3.07 8.76
C ALA A 14 2.53 1.68 9.23
N LYS A 15 3.46 0.93 9.84
CA LYS A 15 3.22 -0.42 10.39
C LYS A 15 2.16 -0.41 11.48
N GLU A 16 2.26 0.51 12.44
CA GLU A 16 1.31 0.65 13.54
C GLU A 16 -0.12 0.89 13.06
N LYS A 17 -0.28 1.64 11.96
CA LYS A 17 -1.59 2.01 11.42
C LYS A 17 -2.16 1.00 10.43
N LEU A 18 -1.42 -0.04 10.02
CA LEU A 18 -1.91 -0.99 9.00
C LEU A 18 -3.17 -1.71 9.45
N SER A 19 -3.14 -2.31 10.63
CA SER A 19 -4.27 -3.07 11.16
C SER A 19 -5.49 -2.17 11.38
N ILE A 20 -5.27 -0.96 11.89
CA ILE A 20 -6.32 0.06 12.10
C ILE A 20 -6.95 0.49 10.77
N ARG A 21 -6.16 0.55 9.69
CA ARG A 21 -6.66 0.91 8.34
C ARG A 21 -7.25 -0.29 7.60
N GLY A 22 -7.09 -1.50 8.13
CA GLY A 22 -7.43 -2.74 7.45
C GLY A 22 -6.59 -2.91 6.19
N ALA A 23 -5.27 -2.98 6.36
CA ALA A 23 -4.34 -3.52 5.36
C ALA A 23 -3.30 -4.38 6.08
N ASN A 24 -2.56 -5.18 5.32
CA ASN A 24 -1.40 -5.91 5.85
C ASN A 24 -0.16 -5.72 4.95
N GLU A 25 1.00 -6.13 5.47
CA GLU A 25 2.28 -5.96 4.76
C GLU A 25 2.35 -6.76 3.45
N ALA A 26 1.71 -7.92 3.37
CA ALA A 26 1.70 -8.74 2.16
C ALA A 26 0.94 -8.03 1.02
N GLU A 27 -0.22 -7.44 1.30
CA GLU A 27 -1.01 -6.69 0.31
C GLU A 27 -0.27 -5.46 -0.20
N ILE A 28 0.49 -4.78 0.67
CA ILE A 28 1.33 -3.64 0.29
C ILE A 28 2.44 -4.07 -0.65
N LYS A 29 3.15 -5.16 -0.29
CA LYS A 29 4.21 -5.72 -1.14
C LYS A 29 3.65 -6.15 -2.48
N GLU A 30 2.50 -6.82 -2.48
CA GLU A 30 1.83 -7.25 -3.69
C GLU A 30 1.45 -6.07 -4.59
N ALA A 31 0.82 -5.03 -4.02
CA ALA A 31 0.49 -3.81 -4.77
C ALA A 31 1.73 -3.19 -5.43
N ILE A 32 2.80 -2.98 -4.66
CA ILE A 32 4.05 -2.39 -5.14
C ILE A 32 4.67 -3.27 -6.24
N ARG A 33 4.67 -4.59 -6.08
CA ARG A 33 5.32 -5.50 -7.03
C ARG A 33 4.52 -5.68 -8.31
N THR A 34 3.19 -5.75 -8.26
CA THR A 34 2.38 -6.15 -9.44
C THR A 34 1.74 -4.99 -10.21
N THR A 35 1.71 -3.77 -9.66
CA THR A 35 0.99 -2.65 -10.30
C THR A 35 1.93 -1.56 -10.82
N GLN A 36 1.42 -0.72 -11.72
CA GLN A 36 2.18 0.42 -12.25
C GLN A 36 2.36 1.49 -11.18
N TRP A 37 3.59 2.02 -11.09
CA TRP A 37 3.90 3.14 -10.21
C TRP A 37 3.56 4.46 -10.88
N LYS A 38 2.97 5.38 -10.12
CA LYS A 38 2.60 6.73 -10.57
C LYS A 38 3.26 7.76 -9.64
N PRO A 39 3.60 8.95 -10.15
CA PRO A 39 4.02 10.05 -9.29
C PRO A 39 2.93 10.40 -8.26
N ALA A 40 3.36 10.74 -7.06
CA ALA A 40 2.55 11.32 -6.00
C ALA A 40 3.17 12.65 -5.54
N GLU A 41 2.55 13.31 -4.57
CA GLU A 41 3.03 14.59 -4.05
C GLU A 41 4.45 14.49 -3.46
N LEU A 42 5.19 15.61 -3.51
CA LEU A 42 6.53 15.75 -2.91
C LEU A 42 7.57 14.76 -3.46
N GLY A 43 7.50 14.44 -4.76
CA GLY A 43 8.45 13.55 -5.42
C GLY A 43 8.33 12.07 -5.01
N ARG A 44 7.21 11.70 -4.36
CA ARG A 44 6.93 10.33 -3.95
C ARG A 44 6.32 9.55 -5.11
N LEU A 45 6.22 8.24 -4.91
CA LEU A 45 5.54 7.32 -5.80
C LEU A 45 4.33 6.72 -5.10
N GLU A 46 3.35 6.33 -5.90
CA GLU A 46 2.21 5.56 -5.45
C GLU A 46 1.89 4.43 -6.40
N CYS A 47 1.13 3.48 -5.89
CA CYS A 47 0.43 2.51 -6.71
C CYS A 47 -0.88 2.14 -6.02
N ARG A 48 -1.76 1.40 -6.71
CA ARG A 48 -3.08 1.04 -6.19
C ARG A 48 -3.42 -0.37 -6.65
N LYS A 49 -3.87 -1.20 -5.72
CA LYS A 49 -4.39 -2.53 -6.02
C LYS A 49 -5.69 -2.78 -5.27
N GLU A 50 -6.68 -3.29 -5.99
CA GLU A 50 -7.95 -3.74 -5.43
C GLU A 50 -7.82 -5.18 -4.94
N PHE A 51 -8.47 -5.46 -3.81
CA PHE A 51 -8.55 -6.76 -3.18
C PHE A 51 -10.01 -7.06 -2.84
N ALA A 52 -10.44 -8.29 -3.06
CA ALA A 52 -11.70 -8.77 -2.52
C ALA A 52 -11.65 -8.69 -0.98
N PHE A 53 -12.64 -8.03 -0.38
CA PHE A 53 -12.71 -7.85 1.06
C PHE A 53 -13.86 -8.65 1.67
N LYS A 54 -15.07 -8.54 1.09
CA LYS A 54 -16.29 -9.30 1.44
C LYS A 54 -16.54 -9.40 2.95
N LYS A 55 -16.37 -8.30 3.67
CA LYS A 55 -16.44 -8.23 5.14
C LYS A 55 -17.12 -6.94 5.57
N ILE A 56 -17.62 -6.95 6.82
CA ILE A 56 -18.10 -5.74 7.48
C ILE A 56 -16.89 -4.97 8.02
N TRP A 57 -16.88 -3.67 7.75
CA TRP A 57 -15.92 -2.71 8.29
C TRP A 57 -16.69 -1.50 8.78
N ASN A 58 -16.49 -1.07 10.03
CA ASN A 58 -17.26 0.03 10.64
C ASN A 58 -18.77 -0.09 10.38
N GLU A 59 -19.35 -1.25 10.70
CA GLU A 59 -20.80 -1.55 10.59
C GLU A 59 -21.37 -1.57 9.15
N LYS A 60 -20.53 -1.38 8.12
CA LYS A 60 -20.93 -1.48 6.71
C LYS A 60 -20.25 -2.64 5.99
N PHE A 61 -21.00 -3.36 5.16
CA PHE A 61 -20.44 -4.37 4.27
C PHE A 61 -19.73 -3.73 3.08
N TYR A 62 -18.54 -4.21 2.76
CA TYR A 62 -17.78 -3.82 1.59
C TYR A 62 -17.32 -5.05 0.83
N GLU A 63 -17.57 -5.04 -0.48
CA GLU A 63 -17.21 -6.16 -1.34
C GLU A 63 -15.73 -6.11 -1.70
N TYR A 64 -15.21 -4.89 -1.91
CA TYR A 64 -13.84 -4.63 -2.34
C TYR A 64 -13.16 -3.58 -1.46
N ARG A 65 -11.83 -3.64 -1.42
CA ARG A 65 -11.00 -2.57 -0.89
C ARG A 65 -9.82 -2.29 -1.80
N THR A 66 -9.39 -1.04 -1.89
CA THR A 66 -8.17 -0.66 -2.58
C THR A 66 -7.09 -0.28 -1.58
N VAL A 67 -5.92 -0.91 -1.69
CA VAL A 67 -4.70 -0.54 -0.95
C VAL A 67 -3.85 0.37 -1.82
N ARG A 68 -3.53 1.56 -1.29
CA ARG A 68 -2.72 2.60 -1.95
C ARG A 68 -1.50 2.94 -1.07
N PRO A 69 -0.35 2.27 -1.25
CA PRO A 69 0.88 2.67 -0.60
C PRO A 69 1.48 3.90 -1.28
N ILE A 70 2.00 4.81 -0.46
CA ILE A 70 2.83 5.96 -0.86
C ILE A 70 4.25 5.69 -0.38
N PHE A 71 5.22 5.76 -1.28
CA PHE A 71 6.58 5.31 -1.02
C PHE A 71 7.62 6.11 -1.81
N VAL A 72 8.88 5.93 -1.46
CA VAL A 72 10.04 6.37 -2.26
C VAL A 72 10.84 5.16 -2.70
N GLU A 73 11.37 5.22 -3.92
CA GLU A 73 12.36 4.25 -4.39
C GLU A 73 13.75 4.79 -4.08
N GLU A 74 14.46 4.13 -3.17
CA GLU A 74 15.85 4.41 -2.85
C GLU A 74 16.78 3.44 -3.60
N LYS A 75 18.10 3.62 -3.46
CA LYS A 75 19.10 2.81 -4.16
C LYS A 75 19.02 1.33 -3.78
N ASP A 76 18.82 1.04 -2.50
CA ASP A 76 18.88 -0.29 -1.90
C ASP A 76 17.51 -0.84 -1.45
N ARG A 77 16.46 0.00 -1.43
CA ARG A 77 15.15 -0.40 -0.90
C ARG A 77 14.01 0.43 -1.47
N ILE A 78 12.78 -0.04 -1.23
CA ILE A 78 11.55 0.73 -1.38
C ILE A 78 11.07 1.06 0.02
N PHE A 79 10.97 2.35 0.34
CA PHE A 79 10.59 2.81 1.67
C PHE A 79 9.16 3.36 1.65
N VAL A 80 8.24 2.65 2.29
CA VAL A 80 6.82 2.97 2.37
C VAL A 80 6.58 3.95 3.52
N ILE A 81 6.06 5.12 3.17
CA ILE A 81 5.82 6.23 4.08
C ILE A 81 4.42 6.11 4.70
N THR A 82 3.39 5.90 3.88
CA THR A 82 2.01 5.77 4.38
C THR A 82 1.21 4.87 3.45
N VAL A 83 0.11 4.33 3.97
CA VAL A 83 -0.78 3.43 3.22
C VAL A 83 -2.22 3.86 3.42
N TYR A 84 -2.91 4.20 2.35
CA TYR A 84 -4.35 4.45 2.38
C TYR A 84 -5.12 3.18 2.00
N VAL A 85 -6.28 3.00 2.62
CA VAL A 85 -7.22 1.93 2.30
C VAL A 85 -8.56 2.58 2.01
N TYR A 86 -9.14 2.27 0.85
CA TYR A 86 -10.46 2.72 0.44
C TYR A 86 -11.39 1.52 0.36
N TYR A 87 -12.59 1.66 0.89
CA TYR A 87 -13.60 0.59 0.97
C TYR A 87 -14.76 0.91 0.03
N TYR A 88 -15.20 -0.07 -0.75
CA TYR A 88 -16.23 0.07 -1.79
C TYR A 88 -17.36 -0.95 -1.61
#